data_AF-A0A242W1S1-F1
#
_entry.id   AF-A0A242W1S1-F1
#
_cell.length_a   1.000
_cell.length_b   1.000
_cell.length_c   1.000
_cell.angle_alpha   90.00
_cell.angle_beta   90.00
_cell.angle_gamma   90.00
#
_symmetry.space_group_name_H-M   'P 1'
#
loop_
_entity.id
_entity.type
_entity.pdbx_description
1 polymer ?
#
loop_
_entity_poly.entity_id
_entity_poly.type
_entity_poly.pdbx_seq_one_letter_code
_entity_poly.pdbx_strand_id
1 'polypeptide(L)'
;MYPGAIKHIQRKHPGIYERYSGNIKDIIENPDYVGNNPKEPNSVELIKVIDEHILIAIKLDPSGYLFLSSMYDMNNGPVKVEKRLKSGRLQPYMDLIG
;
A
#
# COMPACT_ATOMS: atom_id res chain seq x y z
N MET A 1 10.15 -8.81 -9.65
CA MET A 1 9.83 -7.38 -9.39
C MET A 1 10.56 -6.54 -10.43
N TYR A 2 9.89 -5.61 -11.11
CA TYR A 2 10.50 -4.84 -12.21
C TYR A 2 11.58 -3.89 -11.64
N PRO A 3 12.84 -3.89 -12.15
CA PRO A 3 13.91 -3.05 -11.61
C PRO A 3 13.57 -1.55 -11.53
N GLY A 4 12.72 -1.08 -12.45
CA GLY A 4 12.25 0.31 -12.47
C GLY A 4 11.38 0.69 -11.26
N ALA A 5 10.60 -0.24 -10.71
CA ALA A 5 9.75 0.02 -9.55
C ALA A 5 10.57 0.19 -8.27
N ILE A 6 11.56 -0.69 -8.06
CA ILE A 6 12.48 -0.59 -6.92
C ILE A 6 13.23 0.75 -6.98
N LYS A 7 13.76 1.11 -8.15
CA LYS A 7 14.44 2.40 -8.35
C LYS A 7 13.50 3.59 -8.13
N HIS A 8 12.23 3.48 -8.50
CA HIS A 8 11.23 4.51 -8.21
C HIS A 8 11.03 4.67 -6.69
N ILE A 9 10.83 3.57 -5.98
CA ILE A 9 10.63 3.53 -4.52
C ILE A 9 11.86 4.14 -3.83
N GLN A 10 13.06 3.67 -4.11
CA GLN A 10 14.30 4.17 -3.48
C GLN A 10 14.51 5.67 -3.70
N ARG A 11 14.10 6.19 -4.87
CA ARG A 11 14.22 7.63 -5.18
C ARG A 11 13.14 8.47 -4.49
N LYS A 12 11.90 7.99 -4.42
CA LYS A 12 10.75 8.74 -3.88
C LYS A 12 10.56 8.56 -2.37
N HIS A 13 11.00 7.42 -1.86
CA HIS A 13 10.84 6.95 -0.48
C HIS A 13 12.15 6.29 -0.01
N PRO A 14 13.21 7.08 0.21
CA PRO A 14 14.53 6.54 0.59
C PRO A 14 14.46 5.69 1.86
N GLY A 15 15.08 4.51 1.84
CA GLY A 15 15.15 3.59 2.99
C GLY A 15 13.92 2.70 3.20
N ILE A 16 12.80 2.97 2.51
CA ILE A 16 11.57 2.17 2.69
C ILE A 16 11.73 0.76 2.13
N TYR A 17 12.30 0.61 0.93
CA TYR A 17 12.46 -0.70 0.33
C TYR A 17 13.42 -1.58 1.14
N GLU A 18 14.54 -1.00 1.58
CA GLU A 18 15.55 -1.68 2.39
C GLU A 18 14.96 -2.16 3.72
N ARG A 19 14.11 -1.34 4.34
CA ARG A 19 13.54 -1.64 5.66
C ARG A 19 12.34 -2.59 5.63
N TYR A 20 11.52 -2.57 4.57
CA TYR A 20 10.22 -3.25 4.56
C TYR A 20 10.00 -4.23 3.41
N SER A 21 10.97 -4.43 2.52
CA SER A 21 10.83 -5.40 1.42
C SER A 21 10.50 -6.82 1.92
N GLY A 22 10.99 -7.20 3.11
CA GLY A 22 10.65 -8.47 3.77
C GLY A 22 9.17 -8.62 4.14
N ASN A 23 8.42 -7.53 4.31
CA ASN A 23 7.01 -7.54 4.66
C ASN A 23 6.06 -7.62 3.44
N ILE A 24 6.57 -7.51 2.22
CA ILE A 24 5.74 -7.44 0.99
C ILE A 24 4.78 -8.62 0.90
N LYS A 25 5.23 -9.84 1.21
CA LYS A 25 4.38 -11.03 1.17
C LYS A 25 3.19 -10.90 2.13
N ASP A 26 3.45 -10.48 3.37
CA ASP A 26 2.42 -10.32 4.39
C ASP A 26 1.47 -9.15 4.09
N ILE A 27 1.96 -8.06 3.49
CA ILE A 27 1.10 -6.95 3.03
C ILE A 27 0.13 -7.41 1.94
N ILE A 28 0.59 -8.31 1.04
CA ILE A 28 -0.25 -8.84 -0.05
C ILE A 28 -1.26 -9.85 0.48
N GLU A 29 -0.84 -10.77 1.36
CA GLU A 29 -1.67 -11.86 1.84
C GLU A 29 -2.61 -11.45 2.98
N ASN A 30 -2.15 -10.55 3.86
CA ASN A 30 -2.87 -10.16 5.08
C ASN A 30 -2.86 -8.63 5.30
N PRO A 31 -3.37 -7.82 4.35
CA PRO A 31 -3.50 -6.38 4.58
C PRO A 31 -4.51 -6.09 5.71
N ASP A 32 -4.34 -4.98 6.41
CA ASP A 32 -5.33 -4.48 7.37
C ASP A 32 -6.44 -3.70 6.67
N TYR A 33 -6.09 -2.96 5.62
CA TYR A 33 -7.02 -2.19 4.81
C TYR A 33 -6.74 -2.38 3.32
N VAL A 34 -7.82 -2.34 2.53
CA VAL A 34 -7.75 -2.28 1.08
C VAL A 34 -8.49 -1.07 0.56
N GLY A 35 -8.09 -0.60 -0.61
CA GLY A 35 -8.77 0.51 -1.26
C GLY A 35 -8.32 0.71 -2.69
N ASN A 36 -8.75 1.82 -3.26
CA ASN A 36 -8.34 2.25 -4.60
C ASN A 36 -7.95 3.72 -4.57
N ASN A 37 -6.90 4.09 -5.29
CA ASN A 37 -6.56 5.50 -5.42
C ASN A 37 -7.47 6.15 -6.47
N PRO A 38 -8.31 7.14 -6.11
CA PRO A 38 -9.25 7.76 -7.05
C PRO A 38 -8.57 8.51 -8.21
N LYS A 39 -7.27 8.82 -8.09
CA LYS A 39 -6.49 9.45 -9.16
C LYS A 39 -5.86 8.44 -10.13
N GLU A 40 -5.92 7.16 -9.80
CA GLU A 40 -5.23 6.08 -10.49
C GLU A 40 -6.23 4.94 -10.70
N PRO A 41 -7.04 5.00 -11.78
CA PRO A 41 -8.05 3.99 -12.05
C PRO A 41 -7.40 2.60 -12.17
N ASN A 42 -8.14 1.56 -11.77
CA ASN A 42 -7.72 0.16 -11.78
C ASN A 42 -6.48 -0.14 -10.92
N SER A 43 -6.24 0.66 -9.89
CA SER A 43 -5.16 0.42 -8.94
C SER A 43 -5.68 0.04 -7.57
N VAL A 44 -5.14 -1.03 -7.00
CA VAL A 44 -5.44 -1.41 -5.62
C VAL A 44 -4.39 -0.80 -4.69
N GLU A 45 -4.83 -0.31 -3.54
CA GLU A 45 -3.99 0.04 -2.40
C GLU A 45 -4.14 -1.06 -1.35
N LEU A 46 -3.07 -1.83 -1.08
CA LEU A 46 -3.01 -2.77 0.04
C LEU A 46 -2.22 -2.13 1.17
N ILE A 47 -2.76 -2.10 2.38
CA ILE A 47 -2.17 -1.40 3.51
C ILE A 47 -2.03 -2.33 4.70
N LYS A 48 -0.81 -2.45 5.23
CA LYS A 48 -0.49 -3.10 6.50
C LYS A 48 0.02 -2.07 7.50
N VAL A 49 -0.46 -2.14 8.74
CA VAL A 49 0.06 -1.43 9.92
C VAL A 49 1.24 -2.21 10.46
N ILE A 50 2.42 -1.60 10.45
CA ILE A 50 3.65 -2.15 11.03
C ILE A 50 4.12 -1.19 12.14
N ASP A 51 4.20 -1.67 13.39
CA ASP A 51 4.51 -0.90 14.59
C ASP A 51 3.54 0.29 14.86
N GLU A 52 3.99 1.32 15.60
CA GLU A 52 3.23 2.56 15.84
C GLU A 52 3.19 3.50 14.63
N HIS A 53 4.10 3.26 13.69
CA HIS A 53 4.24 3.97 12.45
C HIS A 53 4.71 2.98 11.40
N ILE A 54 3.81 2.54 10.52
CA ILE A 54 4.02 2.47 9.06
C ILE A 54 2.83 1.79 8.37
N LEU A 55 2.39 2.41 7.27
CA LEU A 55 1.28 2.00 6.42
C LEU A 55 1.78 1.93 5.00
N ILE A 56 2.08 0.74 4.52
CA ILE A 56 2.67 0.57 3.19
C ILE A 56 1.62 0.26 2.17
N ALA A 57 1.32 1.25 1.32
CA ALA A 57 0.43 1.11 0.18
C ALA A 57 1.17 0.49 -1.01
N ILE A 58 0.93 -0.79 -1.27
CA ILE A 58 1.30 -1.43 -2.53
C ILE A 58 0.27 -1.03 -3.58
N LYS A 59 0.71 -0.37 -4.65
CA LYS A 59 -0.13 -0.07 -5.82
C LYS A 59 0.08 -1.12 -6.91
N LEU A 60 -0.96 -1.86 -7.30
CA LEU A 60 -0.95 -2.73 -8.50
C LEU A 60 -1.53 -1.97 -9.71
N ASP A 61 -1.16 -2.36 -10.92
CA ASP A 61 -1.48 -1.63 -12.15
C ASP A 61 -2.51 -2.34 -13.05
N PRO A 62 -3.33 -1.57 -13.81
CA PRO A 62 -4.35 -2.06 -14.74
C PRO A 62 -3.93 -2.96 -15.89
N SER A 63 -2.65 -3.03 -16.27
CA SER A 63 -2.21 -3.69 -17.51
C SER A 63 -2.42 -5.22 -17.57
N GLY A 64 -3.14 -5.79 -16.60
CA GLY A 64 -3.38 -7.23 -16.46
C GLY A 64 -2.28 -7.96 -15.69
N TYR A 65 -1.18 -7.27 -15.36
CA TYR A 65 -0.10 -7.77 -14.53
C TYR A 65 -0.10 -7.09 -13.17
N LEU A 66 -0.29 -7.87 -12.11
CA LEU A 66 -0.11 -7.38 -10.75
C LEU A 66 1.38 -7.15 -10.50
N PHE A 67 1.80 -5.90 -10.41
CA PHE A 67 3.16 -5.54 -10.00
C PHE A 67 3.17 -4.44 -8.94
N LEU A 68 4.15 -4.50 -8.04
CA LEU A 68 4.42 -3.44 -7.09
C LEU A 68 4.86 -2.18 -7.85
N SER A 69 4.03 -1.15 -7.92
CA SER A 69 4.37 0.12 -8.57
C SER A 69 4.91 1.19 -7.61
N SER A 70 4.54 1.14 -6.33
CA SER A 70 5.09 1.98 -5.27
C SER A 70 4.88 1.32 -3.90
N MET A 71 5.71 1.71 -2.93
CA MET A 71 5.66 1.32 -1.52
C MET A 71 6.24 2.50 -0.73
N TYR A 72 5.53 2.95 0.30
CA TYR A 72 5.88 4.16 1.05
C TYR A 72 5.30 4.11 2.45
N ASP A 73 5.94 4.82 3.37
CA ASP A 73 5.37 5.14 4.68
C ASP A 73 4.43 6.35 4.57
N MET A 74 3.26 6.23 5.18
CA MET A 74 2.28 7.30 5.15
C MET A 74 2.52 8.30 6.30
N ASN A 75 3.08 9.48 6.01
CA ASN A 75 3.17 10.58 6.99
C ASN A 75 1.80 10.86 7.64
N ASN A 76 1.72 10.96 8.97
CA ASN A 76 0.47 11.06 9.73
C ASN A 76 -0.53 9.93 9.41
N GLY A 77 0.00 8.71 9.35
CA GLY A 77 -0.69 7.49 8.93
C GLY A 77 -2.07 7.29 9.56
N PRO A 78 -2.18 7.25 10.91
CA PRO A 78 -3.46 7.01 11.59
C PRO A 78 -4.57 7.99 11.18
N VAL A 79 -4.25 9.30 11.12
CA VAL A 79 -5.20 10.35 10.71
C VAL A 79 -5.65 10.15 9.25
N LYS A 80 -4.75 9.75 8.36
CA LYS A 80 -5.09 9.52 6.95
C LYS A 80 -5.92 8.26 6.76
N VAL A 81 -5.65 7.19 7.51
CA VAL A 81 -6.47 5.96 7.50
C VAL A 81 -7.89 6.30 7.94
N GLU A 82 -8.04 6.96 9.09
CA GLU A 82 -9.35 7.36 9.62
C GLU A 82 -10.16 8.18 8.59
N LYS A 83 -9.53 9.20 7.98
CA LYS A 83 -10.19 10.01 6.94
C LYS A 83 -10.61 9.21 5.73
N ARG A 84 -9.79 8.25 5.28
CA ARG A 84 -10.07 7.44 4.09
C ARG A 84 -11.09 6.33 4.35
N LEU A 85 -11.18 5.82 5.58
CA LEU A 85 -12.28 4.97 6.02
C LEU A 85 -13.59 5.75 5.98
N LYS A 86 -13.61 6.96 6.56
CA LYS A 86 -14.79 7.85 6.55
C LYS A 86 -15.25 8.22 5.14
N SER A 87 -14.32 8.36 4.19
CA SER A 87 -14.63 8.67 2.80
C SER A 87 -14.96 7.46 1.94
N GLY A 88 -14.89 6.23 2.47
CA GLY A 88 -15.05 4.99 1.71
C GLY A 88 -13.91 4.67 0.73
N ARG A 89 -12.78 5.40 0.78
CA ARG A 89 -11.60 5.09 -0.05
C ARG A 89 -10.88 3.84 0.44
N LEU A 90 -10.88 3.63 1.75
CA LEU A 90 -10.38 2.41 2.38
C LEU A 90 -11.53 1.63 3.01
N GLN A 91 -11.38 0.32 3.04
CA GLN A 91 -12.23 -0.62 3.76
C GLN A 91 -11.34 -1.55 4.59
N PRO A 92 -11.73 -1.94 5.80
CA PRO A 92 -11.05 -3.00 6.54
C PRO A 92 -11.07 -4.29 5.73
N TYR A 93 -9.92 -4.96 5.61
CA TYR A 93 -9.82 -6.17 4.82
C TYR A 93 -10.69 -7.31 5.39
N MET A 94 -10.77 -7.39 6.71
CA MET A 94 -11.59 -8.38 7.42
C MET A 94 -13.08 -8.30 7.05
N ASP A 95 -13.59 -7.10 6.72
CA ASP A 95 -14.99 -6.91 6.35
C ASP A 95 -15.32 -7.45 4.94
N LEU A 96 -14.30 -7.78 4.13
CA LEU A 96 -14.45 -8.24 2.74
C LEU A 96 -14.32 -9.75 2.58
N ILE A 97 -13.81 -10.43 3.60
CA ILE A 97 -13.61 -11.89 3.61
C ILE A 97 -14.63 -12.62 4.50
N GLY A 98 -15.65 -11.89 4.99
CA GLY A 98 -16.78 -12.40 5.75
C GLY A 98 -17.98 -12.80 4.90
#